data_AF-A0A8D2ZD93-F1
#
_entry.id   AF-A0A8D2ZD93-F1
#
_cell.length_a   1.000
_cell.length_b   1.000
_cell.length_c   1.000
_cell.angle_alpha   90.00
_cell.angle_beta   90.00
_cell.angle_gamma   90.00
#
_symmetry.space_group_name_H-M   'P 1'
#
loop_
_entity.id
_entity.type
_entity.pdbx_description
1 polymer ?
#
loop_
_entity_poly.entity_id
_entity_poly.type
_entity_poly.pdbx_seq_one_letter_code
_entity_poly.pdbx_strand_id
1 'polypeptide(L)'
;MSGPMSGRRVGFCLSDKKRRRMNLDAFAEFCAVHGVEVVEIDLTQPLTPQGPFNVIVHKLSDVIVEAEHDSQSQQLLANFQSYVSSHPGTVLLDPLPAMTQLLDRFALYGIMSKLHNPLRDWRICSPPYLEVHSAADLSSIEQTVTTRGLSFPLICKTRVAHGSLSHEMSLIFSAGSLADIHPPCVLQSFVNHGAVLHKVFVVGDKYFCVERPSLKNFPSGPCDRKTIFFNSHQVSKPESSSDLTALDEQMPCLPPPSSQAVAALASELRVQLGMALFGVDVIINIHTHTLTVIDINIFPGTASGGTDTHTHTHTHTHTHTHTHTHTHTHTHTHTHTHTHTHTHTHTHTHTHTHTRCVMFRFRLLSNRVRGSAPVFLLTSQPHQVSVRRTDPRSAPGELLPSDNTDYRWSVCRPVSRLGRPCASSASKLLLFFFFLTSC
;
A
#
# COMPACT_ATOMS: atom_id res chain seq x y z
N MET A 1 0.80 30.11 28.86
CA MET A 1 1.62 30.51 27.69
C MET A 1 0.91 29.99 26.46
N SER A 2 0.18 30.86 25.76
CA SER A 2 -0.55 30.53 24.53
C SER A 2 0.44 30.21 23.41
N GLY A 3 0.46 28.95 22.96
CA GLY A 3 1.26 28.53 21.82
C GLY A 3 0.78 29.17 20.50
N PRO A 4 1.60 29.13 19.43
CA PRO A 4 1.41 29.85 18.16
C PRO A 4 0.17 29.45 17.31
N MET A 5 -0.75 28.65 17.85
CA MET A 5 -1.85 28.00 17.10
C MET A 5 -3.26 28.21 17.70
N SER A 6 -3.41 28.90 18.82
CA SER A 6 -4.73 29.13 19.43
C SER A 6 -5.66 29.87 18.45
N GLY A 7 -6.70 29.19 17.96
CA GLY A 7 -7.71 29.77 17.08
C GLY A 7 -7.55 29.48 15.58
N ARG A 8 -6.68 28.55 15.17
CA ARG A 8 -6.64 28.10 13.77
C ARG A 8 -7.73 27.08 13.46
N ARG A 9 -8.32 27.16 12.27
CA ARG A 9 -9.37 26.28 11.77
C ARG A 9 -8.92 25.52 10.52
N VAL A 10 -8.95 24.20 10.59
CA VAL A 10 -8.54 23.29 9.51
C VAL A 10 -9.75 22.54 8.98
N GLY A 11 -10.07 22.78 7.71
CA GLY A 11 -11.12 22.06 7.00
C GLY A 11 -10.61 20.76 6.39
N PHE A 12 -11.34 19.66 6.54
CA PHE A 12 -11.05 18.38 5.89
C PHE A 12 -12.14 18.02 4.90
N CYS A 13 -11.73 17.76 3.66
CA CYS A 13 -12.63 17.26 2.62
C CYS A 13 -12.14 15.89 2.14
N LEU A 14 -12.63 14.83 2.79
CA LEU A 14 -12.21 13.45 2.59
C LEU A 14 -13.43 12.54 2.44
N SER A 15 -13.31 11.47 1.66
CA SER A 15 -14.33 10.43 1.68
C SER A 15 -14.42 9.75 3.05
N ASP A 16 -15.61 9.27 3.40
CA ASP A 16 -15.89 8.48 4.61
C ASP A 16 -14.86 7.37 4.85
N LYS A 17 -14.47 6.66 3.78
CA LYS A 17 -13.47 5.58 3.82
C LYS A 17 -12.10 6.10 4.26
N LYS A 18 -11.69 7.27 3.76
CA LYS A 18 -10.41 7.91 4.08
C LYS A 18 -10.44 8.50 5.49
N ARG A 19 -11.53 9.14 5.89
CA ARG A 19 -11.77 9.66 7.25
C ARG A 19 -11.55 8.57 8.31
N ARG A 20 -12.24 7.43 8.16
CA ARG A 20 -12.11 6.28 9.08
C ARG A 20 -10.69 5.72 9.11
N ARG A 21 -10.06 5.54 7.93
CA ARG A 21 -8.68 5.01 7.84
C ARG A 21 -7.63 5.91 8.47
N MET A 22 -7.85 7.21 8.50
CA MET A 22 -6.98 8.18 9.16
C MET A 22 -7.30 8.36 10.65
N ASN A 23 -8.43 7.83 11.13
CA ASN A 23 -8.97 8.11 12.44
C ASN A 23 -9.08 9.63 12.70
N LEU A 24 -9.79 10.32 11.79
CA LEU A 24 -9.90 11.78 11.83
C LEU A 24 -10.51 12.28 13.14
N ASP A 25 -11.41 11.52 13.76
CA ASP A 25 -12.03 11.89 15.04
C ASP A 25 -10.99 11.99 16.16
N ALA A 26 -10.13 10.98 16.31
CA ALA A 26 -9.03 11.02 17.27
C ALA A 26 -8.01 12.13 16.94
N PHE A 27 -7.79 12.42 15.66
CA PHE A 27 -6.94 13.54 15.24
C PHE A 27 -7.56 14.89 15.60
N ALA A 28 -8.87 15.06 15.43
CA ALA A 28 -9.60 16.26 15.78
C ALA A 28 -9.56 16.51 17.30
N GLU A 29 -9.77 15.46 18.11
CA GLU A 29 -9.61 15.53 19.57
C GLU A 29 -8.20 15.97 19.97
N PHE A 30 -7.17 15.38 19.34
CA PHE A 30 -5.78 15.76 19.58
C PHE A 30 -5.50 17.23 19.21
N CYS A 31 -6.00 17.70 18.07
CA CYS A 31 -5.89 19.09 17.62
C CYS A 31 -6.59 20.07 18.56
N ALA A 32 -7.78 19.72 19.07
CA ALA A 32 -8.56 20.56 19.97
C ALA A 32 -7.81 20.85 21.28
N VAL A 33 -7.11 19.85 21.85
CA VAL A 33 -6.25 20.02 23.04
C VAL A 33 -5.12 21.02 22.79
N HIS A 34 -4.72 21.22 21.54
CA HIS A 34 -3.67 22.16 21.14
C HIS A 34 -4.21 23.46 20.52
N GLY A 35 -5.52 23.73 20.64
CA GLY A 35 -6.15 24.98 20.21
C GLY A 35 -6.41 25.09 18.71
N VAL A 36 -6.39 23.97 17.98
CA VAL A 36 -6.71 23.87 16.55
C VAL A 36 -8.08 23.25 16.38
N GLU A 37 -8.99 23.96 15.72
CA GLU A 37 -10.31 23.47 15.36
C GLU A 37 -10.22 22.65 14.06
N VAL A 38 -10.72 21.42 14.08
CA VAL A 38 -10.83 20.55 12.90
C VAL A 38 -12.29 20.47 12.49
N VAL A 39 -12.58 20.76 11.23
CA VAL A 39 -13.94 20.80 10.68
C VAL A 39 -14.01 19.88 9.47
N GLU A 40 -15.00 18.98 9.45
CA GLU A 40 -15.32 18.22 8.24
C GLU A 40 -16.13 19.12 7.29
N ILE A 41 -15.62 19.31 6.07
CA ILE A 41 -16.27 20.12 5.04
C ILE A 41 -17.31 19.26 4.33
N ASP A 42 -18.56 19.72 4.37
CA ASP A 42 -19.64 19.19 3.55
C ASP A 42 -19.69 19.96 2.22
N LEU A 43 -19.23 19.33 1.14
CA LEU A 43 -19.26 19.92 -0.20
C LEU A 43 -20.67 20.12 -0.76
N THR A 44 -21.67 19.45 -0.20
CA THR A 44 -23.07 19.58 -0.64
C THR A 44 -23.71 20.88 -0.14
N GLN A 45 -23.07 21.56 0.82
CA GLN A 45 -23.49 22.83 1.38
C GLN A 45 -22.55 23.97 0.95
N PRO A 46 -22.98 25.25 0.99
CA PRO A 46 -22.09 26.37 0.76
C PRO A 46 -20.89 26.37 1.73
N LEU A 47 -19.68 26.61 1.22
CA LEU A 47 -18.45 26.59 2.04
C LEU A 47 -18.25 27.86 2.87
N THR A 48 -18.75 29.01 2.41
CA THR A 48 -18.63 30.30 3.13
C THR A 48 -19.05 30.25 4.60
N PRO A 49 -20.25 29.72 4.96
CA PRO A 49 -20.64 29.59 6.37
C PRO A 49 -19.87 28.51 7.14
N GLN A 50 -19.22 27.58 6.43
CA GLN A 50 -18.40 26.53 7.06
C GLN A 50 -17.01 27.05 7.45
N GLY A 51 -16.52 28.12 6.79
CA GLY A 51 -15.25 28.79 7.10
C GLY A 51 -15.39 29.92 8.13
N PRO A 52 -14.39 30.81 8.25
CA PRO A 52 -13.15 30.86 7.47
C PRO A 52 -12.20 29.72 7.84
N PHE A 53 -11.49 29.17 6.86
CA PHE A 53 -10.46 28.15 7.08
C PHE A 53 -9.06 28.77 6.94
N ASN A 54 -8.12 28.37 7.79
CA ASN A 54 -6.71 28.68 7.58
C ASN A 54 -6.07 27.68 6.62
N VAL A 55 -6.44 26.42 6.75
CA VAL A 55 -5.92 25.31 5.94
C VAL A 55 -7.10 24.43 5.52
N ILE A 56 -7.11 23.99 4.26
CA ILE A 56 -8.00 22.93 3.78
C ILE A 56 -7.14 21.74 3.36
N VAL A 57 -7.33 20.61 4.03
CA VAL A 57 -6.77 19.31 3.63
C VAL A 57 -7.84 18.57 2.84
N HIS A 58 -7.52 18.10 1.64
CA HIS A 58 -8.50 17.36 0.85
C HIS A 58 -7.91 16.19 0.09
N LYS A 59 -8.80 15.30 -0.34
CA LYS A 59 -8.50 14.25 -1.30
C LYS A 59 -9.66 14.15 -2.30
N LEU A 60 -9.82 15.18 -3.13
CA LEU A 60 -10.87 15.28 -4.14
C LEU A 60 -10.58 14.46 -5.41
N SER A 61 -9.60 13.55 -5.39
CA SER A 61 -9.19 12.78 -6.58
C SER A 61 -10.35 12.05 -7.24
N ASP A 62 -11.24 11.42 -6.46
CA ASP A 62 -12.39 10.68 -6.99
C ASP A 62 -13.41 11.66 -7.61
N VAL A 63 -13.73 12.76 -6.90
CA VAL A 63 -14.66 13.81 -7.39
C VAL A 63 -14.16 14.47 -8.68
N ILE A 64 -12.85 14.70 -8.79
CA ILE A 64 -12.25 15.29 -10.00
C ILE A 64 -12.40 14.33 -11.19
N VAL A 65 -12.15 13.03 -11.00
CA VAL A 65 -12.33 12.03 -12.06
C VAL A 65 -13.80 11.88 -12.44
N GLU A 66 -14.71 11.83 -11.45
CA GLU A 66 -16.15 11.73 -11.69
C GLU A 66 -16.70 12.98 -12.40
N ALA A 67 -16.16 14.16 -12.12
CA ALA A 67 -16.55 15.41 -12.78
C ALA A 67 -16.31 15.43 -14.30
N GLU A 68 -15.58 14.48 -14.88
CA GLU A 68 -15.48 14.36 -16.35
C GLU A 68 -16.83 13.97 -16.97
N HIS A 69 -17.70 13.29 -16.23
CA HIS A 69 -18.96 12.72 -16.74
C HIS A 69 -20.18 12.97 -15.86
N ASP A 70 -19.98 13.42 -14.62
CA ASP A 70 -21.05 13.64 -13.63
C ASP A 70 -21.22 15.14 -13.30
N SER A 71 -22.41 15.67 -13.59
CA SER A 71 -22.73 17.08 -13.39
C SER A 71 -22.79 17.48 -11.92
N GLN A 72 -23.15 16.55 -11.02
CA GLN A 72 -23.11 16.79 -9.58
C GLN A 72 -21.68 17.03 -9.12
N SER A 73 -20.75 16.15 -9.50
CA SER A 73 -19.32 16.27 -9.19
C SER A 73 -18.70 17.53 -9.79
N GLN A 74 -19.10 17.93 -11.00
CA GLN A 74 -18.73 19.22 -11.59
C GLN A 74 -19.17 20.41 -10.71
N GLN A 75 -20.41 20.38 -10.21
CA GLN A 75 -20.92 21.43 -9.33
C GLN A 75 -20.19 21.47 -7.99
N LEU A 76 -19.93 20.31 -7.38
CA LEU A 76 -19.17 20.21 -6.12
C LEU A 76 -17.76 20.81 -6.29
N LEU A 77 -17.08 20.47 -7.39
CA LEU A 77 -15.75 20.99 -7.70
C LEU A 77 -15.77 22.51 -7.97
N ALA A 78 -16.76 23.00 -8.72
CA ALA A 78 -16.93 24.42 -9.00
C ALA A 78 -17.18 25.24 -7.72
N ASN A 79 -18.04 24.73 -6.82
CA ASN A 79 -18.29 25.35 -5.52
C ASN A 79 -17.01 25.44 -4.67
N PHE A 80 -16.23 24.35 -4.65
CA PHE A 80 -14.96 24.30 -3.94
C PHE A 80 -13.92 25.29 -4.50
N GLN A 81 -13.77 25.32 -5.84
CA GLN A 81 -12.86 26.24 -6.52
C GLN A 81 -13.25 27.72 -6.30
N SER A 82 -14.55 28.03 -6.31
CA SER A 82 -15.08 29.36 -6.03
C SER A 82 -14.73 29.83 -4.61
N TYR A 83 -14.87 28.95 -3.62
CA TYR A 83 -14.47 29.26 -2.25
C TYR A 83 -12.97 29.53 -2.12
N VAL A 84 -12.13 28.63 -2.66
CA VAL A 84 -10.66 28.79 -2.59
C VAL A 84 -10.20 30.08 -3.29
N SER A 85 -10.79 30.40 -4.44
CA SER A 85 -10.45 31.60 -5.21
C SER A 85 -10.85 32.90 -4.50
N SER A 86 -11.94 32.88 -3.72
CA SER A 86 -12.41 34.02 -2.93
C SER A 86 -11.71 34.16 -1.57
N HIS A 87 -10.91 33.16 -1.16
CA HIS A 87 -10.21 33.15 0.13
C HIS A 87 -8.72 32.86 -0.04
N PRO A 88 -7.93 33.76 -0.67
CA PRO A 88 -6.52 33.53 -1.00
C PRO A 88 -5.60 33.31 0.21
N GLY A 89 -6.05 33.66 1.43
CA GLY A 89 -5.35 33.36 2.68
C GLY A 89 -5.51 31.92 3.17
N THR A 90 -6.35 31.11 2.52
CA THR A 90 -6.55 29.69 2.86
C THR A 90 -5.48 28.84 2.17
N VAL A 91 -4.68 28.11 2.94
CA VAL A 91 -3.71 27.16 2.39
C VAL A 91 -4.43 25.89 1.94
N LEU A 92 -4.29 25.52 0.67
CA LEU A 92 -4.90 24.32 0.11
C LEU A 92 -3.87 23.18 0.00
N LEU A 93 -4.12 22.08 0.72
CA LEU A 93 -3.27 20.89 0.76
C LEU A 93 -3.96 19.72 0.04
N ASP A 94 -3.61 19.39 -1.20
CA ASP A 94 -2.64 20.06 -2.11
C ASP A 94 -3.35 20.87 -3.20
N PRO A 95 -2.68 21.78 -3.93
CA PRO A 95 -3.31 22.53 -5.02
C PRO A 95 -3.97 21.62 -6.08
N LEU A 96 -5.19 21.96 -6.51
CA LEU A 96 -5.93 21.16 -7.50
C LEU A 96 -5.14 20.93 -8.81
N PRO A 97 -4.46 21.94 -9.40
CA PRO A 97 -3.69 21.73 -10.63
C PRO A 97 -2.49 20.79 -10.47
N ALA A 98 -1.94 20.68 -9.26
CA ALA A 98 -0.87 19.74 -8.97
C ALA A 98 -1.41 18.31 -8.85
N MET A 99 -2.56 18.15 -8.19
CA MET A 99 -3.23 16.86 -8.06
C MET A 99 -3.70 16.27 -9.38
N THR A 100 -4.22 17.09 -10.30
CA THR A 100 -4.70 16.61 -11.61
C THR A 100 -3.60 15.95 -12.44
N GLN A 101 -2.34 16.38 -12.29
CA GLN A 101 -1.19 15.74 -12.96
C GLN A 101 -0.99 14.28 -12.51
N LEU A 102 -1.35 13.95 -11.27
CA LEU A 102 -1.24 12.60 -10.73
C LEU A 102 -2.45 11.71 -11.04
N LEU A 103 -3.49 12.23 -11.69
CA LEU A 103 -4.66 11.45 -12.11
C LEU A 103 -4.47 10.79 -13.49
N ASP A 104 -3.55 11.30 -14.31
CA ASP A 104 -3.19 10.75 -15.62
C ASP A 104 -1.79 10.12 -15.56
N ARG A 105 -1.70 8.80 -15.80
CA ARG A 105 -0.41 8.09 -15.78
C ARG A 105 0.55 8.58 -16.87
N PHE A 106 0.09 9.13 -17.99
CA PHE A 106 1.01 9.70 -18.99
C PHE A 106 1.72 10.93 -18.42
N ALA A 107 0.97 11.84 -17.80
CA ALA A 107 1.54 13.01 -17.13
C ALA A 107 2.46 12.61 -15.96
N LEU A 108 2.00 11.70 -15.10
CA LEU A 108 2.78 11.16 -13.98
C LEU A 108 4.11 10.54 -14.44
N TYR A 109 4.09 9.69 -15.46
CA TYR A 109 5.31 9.06 -15.95
C TYR A 109 6.24 10.05 -16.64
N GLY A 110 5.70 11.09 -17.29
CA GLY A 110 6.47 12.23 -17.76
C GLY A 110 7.25 12.93 -16.65
N ILE A 111 6.67 13.07 -15.45
CA ILE A 111 7.34 13.60 -14.26
C ILE A 111 8.40 12.61 -13.75
N MET A 112 8.03 11.33 -13.59
CA MET A 112 8.95 10.28 -13.13
C MET A 112 10.18 10.12 -14.02
N SER A 113 10.04 10.32 -15.33
CA SER A 113 11.13 10.25 -16.32
C SER A 113 12.24 11.28 -16.05
N LYS A 114 11.90 12.41 -15.42
CA LYS A 114 12.84 13.51 -15.13
C LYS A 114 13.64 13.31 -13.86
N LEU A 115 13.31 12.30 -13.04
CA LEU A 115 13.96 12.05 -11.75
C LEU A 115 15.42 11.61 -11.87
N HIS A 116 15.81 10.99 -13.00
CA HIS A 116 17.14 10.39 -13.14
C HIS A 116 18.29 11.41 -13.00
N ASN A 117 18.16 12.58 -13.63
CA ASN A 117 19.21 13.60 -13.64
C ASN A 117 19.47 14.23 -12.26
N PRO A 118 18.46 14.81 -11.57
CA PRO A 118 18.68 15.44 -10.26
C PRO A 118 19.03 14.42 -9.16
N LEU A 119 18.67 13.15 -9.31
CA LEU A 119 18.88 12.10 -8.30
C LEU A 119 19.93 11.05 -8.72
N ARG A 120 20.80 11.38 -9.68
CA ARG A 120 21.82 10.47 -10.22
C ARG A 120 22.77 9.95 -9.13
N ASP A 121 23.23 10.84 -8.26
CA ASP A 121 24.17 10.51 -7.18
C ASP A 121 23.55 9.55 -6.14
N TRP A 122 22.23 9.59 -6.01
CA TRP A 122 21.46 8.70 -5.16
C TRP A 122 21.08 7.38 -5.83
N ARG A 123 21.46 7.18 -7.10
CA ARG A 123 21.11 6.01 -7.93
C ARG A 123 19.59 5.77 -7.98
N ILE A 124 18.82 6.84 -8.08
CA ILE A 124 17.36 6.79 -8.18
C ILE A 124 16.94 6.91 -9.64
N CYS A 125 15.99 6.09 -10.07
CA CYS A 125 15.45 6.13 -11.42
C CYS A 125 13.97 5.73 -11.46
N SER A 126 13.35 5.93 -12.63
CA SER A 126 12.11 5.26 -13.02
C SER A 126 12.45 4.23 -14.10
N PRO A 127 11.79 3.05 -14.13
CA PRO A 127 11.96 2.11 -15.24
C PRO A 127 11.55 2.73 -16.58
N PRO A 128 12.14 2.27 -17.70
CA PRO A 128 11.68 2.62 -19.04
C PRO A 128 10.21 2.29 -19.21
N TYR A 129 9.49 3.19 -19.90
CA TYR A 129 8.06 3.07 -20.14
C TYR A 129 7.67 3.51 -21.55
N LEU A 130 6.47 3.10 -21.96
CA LEU A 130 5.85 3.44 -23.23
C LEU A 130 4.37 3.74 -22.99
N GLU A 131 3.91 4.86 -23.54
CA GLU A 131 2.50 5.25 -23.60
C GLU A 131 1.87 4.60 -24.82
N VAL A 132 0.74 3.93 -24.64
CA VAL A 132 -0.03 3.30 -25.71
C VAL A 132 -1.39 3.97 -25.75
N HIS A 133 -1.66 4.69 -26.84
CA HIS A 133 -2.87 5.50 -26.96
C HIS A 133 -4.04 4.70 -27.53
N SER A 134 -3.78 3.80 -28.49
CA SER A 134 -4.83 3.09 -29.21
C SER A 134 -4.46 1.65 -29.56
N ALA A 135 -5.47 0.82 -29.87
CA ALA A 135 -5.24 -0.54 -30.35
C ALA A 135 -4.62 -0.58 -31.76
N ALA A 136 -4.68 0.52 -32.52
CA ALA A 136 -4.03 0.62 -33.82
C ALA A 136 -2.49 0.60 -33.70
N ASP A 137 -1.96 0.93 -32.52
CA ASP A 137 -0.51 0.97 -32.29
C ASP A 137 0.09 -0.45 -32.14
N LEU A 138 -0.72 -1.48 -31.87
CA LEU A 138 -0.28 -2.83 -31.45
C LEU A 138 0.80 -3.45 -32.36
N SER A 139 0.66 -3.32 -33.68
CA SER A 139 1.62 -3.86 -34.66
C SER A 139 2.98 -3.15 -34.63
N SER A 140 3.03 -1.90 -34.17
CA SER A 140 4.25 -1.09 -34.01
C SER A 140 4.83 -1.13 -32.59
N ILE A 141 4.03 -1.53 -31.59
CA ILE A 141 4.44 -1.56 -30.19
C ILE A 141 5.64 -2.47 -29.99
N GLU A 142 5.71 -3.64 -30.63
CA GLU A 142 6.87 -4.54 -30.48
C GLU A 142 8.18 -3.86 -30.91
N GLN A 143 8.16 -3.18 -32.05
CA GLN A 143 9.31 -2.41 -32.53
C GLN A 143 9.61 -1.22 -31.61
N THR A 144 8.58 -0.58 -31.06
CA THR A 144 8.73 0.55 -30.14
C THR A 144 9.28 0.12 -28.77
N VAL A 145 8.86 -1.03 -28.26
CA VAL A 145 9.39 -1.66 -27.03
C VAL A 145 10.89 -1.89 -27.19
N THR A 146 11.31 -2.44 -28.33
CA THR A 146 12.72 -2.69 -28.62
C THR A 146 13.51 -1.38 -28.76
N THR A 147 13.01 -0.43 -29.56
CA THR A 147 13.71 0.85 -29.82
C THR A 147 13.79 1.76 -28.61
N ARG A 148 12.81 1.70 -27.69
CA ARG A 148 12.83 2.45 -26.42
C ARG A 148 13.51 1.70 -25.27
N GLY A 149 14.09 0.52 -25.52
CA GLY A 149 14.85 -0.23 -24.53
C GLY A 149 14.00 -0.78 -23.38
N LEU A 150 12.72 -1.07 -23.63
CA LEU A 150 11.89 -1.80 -22.68
C LEU A 150 12.27 -3.29 -22.71
N SER A 151 12.19 -3.95 -21.57
CA SER A 151 12.57 -5.37 -21.44
C SER A 151 11.45 -6.18 -20.79
N PHE A 152 11.17 -7.36 -21.34
CA PHE A 152 10.19 -8.29 -20.76
C PHE A 152 10.70 -8.88 -19.43
N PRO A 153 9.81 -9.13 -18.45
CA PRO A 153 8.37 -8.87 -18.52
C PRO A 153 8.00 -7.38 -18.43
N LEU A 154 6.88 -7.00 -19.04
CA LEU A 154 6.32 -5.65 -18.97
C LEU A 154 5.12 -5.64 -18.02
N ILE A 155 5.01 -4.62 -17.18
CA ILE A 155 3.79 -4.33 -16.43
C ILE A 155 2.95 -3.33 -17.22
N CYS A 156 1.69 -3.67 -17.46
CA CYS A 156 0.70 -2.80 -18.06
C CYS A 156 -0.20 -2.21 -16.98
N LYS A 157 -0.41 -0.89 -17.06
CA LYS A 157 -1.27 -0.13 -16.14
C LYS A 157 -2.24 0.72 -16.95
N THR A 158 -3.47 0.88 -16.48
CA THR A 158 -4.46 1.79 -17.12
C THR A 158 -3.93 3.22 -17.22
N ARG A 159 -4.41 4.03 -18.18
CA ARG A 159 -4.04 5.47 -18.21
C ARG A 159 -4.53 6.22 -16.98
N VAL A 160 -5.78 6.00 -16.57
CA VAL A 160 -6.34 6.65 -15.37
C VAL A 160 -5.65 6.07 -14.13
N ALA A 161 -5.06 6.94 -13.31
CA ALA A 161 -4.23 6.58 -12.17
C ALA A 161 -5.00 6.42 -10.85
N HIS A 162 -6.26 6.84 -10.81
CA HIS A 162 -7.12 6.80 -9.61
C HIS A 162 -8.54 6.30 -9.91
N GLY A 163 -9.23 5.82 -8.88
CA GLY A 163 -10.59 5.28 -9.00
C GLY A 163 -10.65 3.75 -9.11
N SER A 164 -11.87 3.21 -9.12
CA SER A 164 -12.16 1.77 -8.99
C SER A 164 -11.49 0.89 -10.05
N LEU A 165 -11.43 1.36 -11.31
CA LEU A 165 -10.86 0.63 -12.45
C LEU A 165 -9.36 0.89 -12.64
N SER A 166 -8.75 1.83 -11.91
CA SER A 166 -7.34 2.20 -12.09
C SER A 166 -6.34 1.16 -11.58
N HIS A 167 -6.83 0.12 -10.90
CA HIS A 167 -6.03 -0.86 -10.18
C HIS A 167 -5.85 -2.19 -10.92
N GLU A 168 -6.51 -2.36 -12.06
CA GLU A 168 -6.32 -3.52 -12.93
C GLU A 168 -5.00 -3.38 -13.69
N MET A 169 -4.16 -4.40 -13.56
CA MET A 169 -2.83 -4.45 -14.14
C MET A 169 -2.58 -5.82 -14.76
N SER A 170 -1.64 -5.88 -15.70
CA SER A 170 -1.18 -7.14 -16.26
C SER A 170 0.34 -7.23 -16.35
N LEU A 171 0.88 -8.44 -16.22
CA LEU A 171 2.27 -8.75 -16.53
C LEU A 171 2.33 -9.52 -17.83
N ILE A 172 3.05 -8.97 -18.80
CA ILE A 172 3.20 -9.46 -20.16
C ILE A 172 4.61 -10.01 -20.30
N PHE A 173 4.75 -11.24 -20.79
CA PHE A 173 6.03 -11.96 -20.80
C PHE A 173 6.66 -12.09 -22.19
N SER A 174 5.94 -11.77 -23.26
CA SER A 174 6.43 -11.89 -24.63
C SER A 174 5.75 -10.88 -25.56
N ALA A 175 6.30 -10.68 -26.75
CA ALA A 175 5.69 -9.84 -27.78
C ALA A 175 4.33 -10.36 -28.23
N GLY A 176 4.16 -11.69 -28.37
CA GLY A 176 2.88 -12.30 -28.75
C GLY A 176 1.75 -12.01 -27.75
N SER A 177 2.09 -11.81 -26.47
CA SER A 177 1.14 -11.47 -25.41
C SER A 177 0.78 -9.97 -25.35
N LEU A 178 1.37 -9.12 -26.21
CA LEU A 178 0.97 -7.70 -26.29
C LEU A 178 -0.47 -7.51 -26.79
N ALA A 179 -1.05 -8.52 -27.44
CA ALA A 179 -2.46 -8.50 -27.83
C ALA A 179 -3.44 -8.45 -26.64
N ASP A 180 -2.97 -8.79 -25.43
CA ASP A 180 -3.79 -8.83 -24.21
C ASP A 180 -3.95 -7.44 -23.54
N ILE A 181 -3.33 -6.40 -24.08
CA ILE A 181 -3.39 -5.04 -23.50
C ILE A 181 -4.64 -4.31 -23.93
N HIS A 182 -5.12 -3.42 -23.05
CA HIS A 182 -6.29 -2.58 -23.30
C HIS A 182 -5.88 -1.10 -23.29
N PRO A 183 -5.60 -0.49 -24.44
CA PRO A 183 -5.33 0.94 -24.54
C PRO A 183 -6.58 1.78 -24.20
N PRO A 184 -6.42 3.00 -23.66
CA PRO A 184 -5.14 3.66 -23.37
C PRO A 184 -4.47 3.13 -22.10
N CYS A 185 -3.18 2.82 -22.20
CA CYS A 185 -2.41 2.21 -21.11
C CYS A 185 -0.93 2.60 -21.14
N VAL A 186 -0.24 2.36 -20.03
CA VAL A 186 1.22 2.51 -19.90
C VAL A 186 1.84 1.12 -19.77
N LEU A 187 2.83 0.84 -20.63
CA LEU A 187 3.73 -0.30 -20.49
C LEU A 187 5.00 0.18 -19.78
N GLN A 188 5.44 -0.56 -18.77
CA GLN A 188 6.67 -0.26 -18.02
C GLN A 188 7.49 -1.54 -17.88
N SER A 189 8.81 -1.45 -17.97
CA SER A 189 9.67 -2.61 -17.72
C SER A 189 9.51 -3.09 -16.28
N PHE A 190 9.26 -4.38 -16.08
CA PHE A 190 9.22 -4.98 -14.75
C PHE A 190 10.64 -5.08 -14.19
N VAL A 191 10.78 -4.79 -12.90
CA VAL A 191 12.06 -4.82 -12.20
C VAL A 191 11.97 -5.85 -11.08
N ASN A 192 12.83 -6.86 -11.10
CA ASN A 192 12.95 -7.79 -9.98
C ASN A 192 13.46 -7.05 -8.74
N HIS A 193 12.69 -7.13 -7.66
CA HIS A 193 12.90 -6.34 -6.44
C HIS A 193 12.61 -7.14 -5.16
N GLY A 194 12.47 -8.45 -5.31
CA GLY A 194 12.37 -9.33 -4.17
C GLY A 194 11.08 -9.25 -3.37
N ALA A 195 9.96 -8.98 -4.04
CA ALA A 195 8.64 -8.96 -3.43
C ALA A 195 8.48 -7.96 -2.26
N VAL A 196 9.36 -6.96 -2.15
CA VAL A 196 9.29 -5.91 -1.12
C VAL A 196 9.10 -4.54 -1.77
N LEU A 197 8.00 -3.89 -1.40
CA LEU A 197 7.70 -2.50 -1.77
C LEU A 197 7.97 -1.59 -0.57
N HIS A 198 8.76 -0.54 -0.77
CA HIS A 198 8.95 0.53 0.21
C HIS A 198 8.01 1.69 -0.12
N LYS A 199 6.90 1.80 0.63
CA LYS A 199 5.99 2.94 0.54
C LYS A 199 6.53 4.10 1.35
N VAL A 200 6.97 5.15 0.67
CA VAL A 200 7.36 6.43 1.26
C VAL A 200 6.13 7.32 1.35
N PHE A 201 5.81 7.79 2.54
CA PHE A 201 4.74 8.75 2.78
C PHE A 201 5.37 10.11 3.04
N VAL A 202 5.17 11.06 2.15
CA VAL A 202 5.67 12.43 2.26
C VAL A 202 4.60 13.30 2.90
N VAL A 203 5.00 14.03 3.94
CA VAL A 203 4.18 14.97 4.70
C VAL A 203 5.02 16.21 4.94
N GLY A 204 4.84 17.22 4.09
CA GLY A 204 5.70 18.39 4.18
C GLY A 204 7.15 18.04 3.85
N ASP A 205 8.09 18.59 4.63
CA ASP A 205 9.53 18.30 4.56
C ASP A 205 9.89 16.95 5.21
N LYS A 206 8.92 16.27 5.83
CA LYS A 206 9.11 14.98 6.50
C LYS A 206 8.59 13.84 5.66
N TYR A 207 9.07 12.65 5.98
CA TYR A 207 8.55 11.42 5.41
C TYR A 207 8.65 10.27 6.40
N PHE A 208 7.93 9.19 6.12
CA PHE A 208 8.15 7.90 6.76
C PHE A 208 8.00 6.77 5.75
N CYS A 209 8.72 5.66 5.96
CA CYS A 209 8.71 4.51 5.07
C CYS A 209 8.00 3.33 5.72
N VAL A 210 7.23 2.59 4.93
CA VAL A 210 6.58 1.34 5.36
C VAL A 210 6.82 0.28 4.28
N GLU A 211 7.32 -0.88 4.69
CA GLU A 211 7.44 -2.04 3.80
C GLU A 211 6.08 -2.69 3.57
N ARG A 212 5.86 -3.18 2.37
CA ARG A 212 4.67 -3.91 1.94
C ARG A 212 5.06 -5.12 1.10
N PRO A 213 4.22 -6.17 1.08
CA PRO A 213 4.28 -7.18 0.05
C PRO A 213 4.24 -6.55 -1.35
N SER A 214 4.91 -7.18 -2.30
CA SER A 214 4.96 -6.77 -3.69
C SER A 214 5.07 -7.99 -4.60
N LEU A 215 5.04 -7.78 -5.91
CA LEU A 215 5.19 -8.85 -6.89
C LEU A 215 6.53 -9.57 -6.70
N LYS A 216 6.48 -10.90 -6.74
CA LYS A 216 7.67 -11.75 -6.73
C LYS A 216 8.53 -11.54 -7.96
N ASN A 217 9.72 -12.12 -7.93
CA ASN A 217 10.61 -12.08 -9.08
C ASN A 217 10.09 -12.97 -10.22
N PHE A 218 10.41 -12.56 -11.44
CA PHE A 218 10.15 -13.31 -12.65
C PHE A 218 11.45 -13.45 -13.48
N PRO A 219 11.59 -14.51 -14.28
CA PRO A 219 12.71 -14.63 -15.22
C PRO A 219 12.80 -13.39 -16.12
N SER A 220 14.03 -12.88 -16.32
CA SER A 220 14.28 -11.77 -17.21
C SER A 220 14.24 -12.20 -18.68
N GLY A 221 13.76 -11.32 -19.54
CA GLY A 221 13.64 -11.56 -20.98
C GLY A 221 12.31 -12.19 -21.38
N PRO A 222 12.09 -12.34 -22.69
CA PRO A 222 10.88 -12.97 -23.20
C PRO A 222 10.77 -14.42 -22.74
N CYS A 223 9.60 -14.84 -22.28
CA CYS A 223 9.32 -16.25 -22.01
C CYS A 223 7.92 -16.64 -22.46
N ASP A 224 7.76 -17.91 -22.83
CA ASP A 224 6.48 -18.48 -23.26
C ASP A 224 5.58 -18.76 -22.05
N ARG A 225 5.14 -17.66 -21.42
CA ARG A 225 4.26 -17.64 -20.26
C ARG A 225 3.07 -16.77 -20.58
N LYS A 226 1.88 -17.23 -20.21
CA LYS A 226 0.65 -16.46 -20.34
C LYS A 226 0.68 -15.18 -19.49
N THR A 227 0.02 -14.14 -20.00
CA THR A 227 -0.21 -12.90 -19.27
C THR A 227 -0.84 -13.16 -17.91
N ILE A 228 -0.32 -12.50 -16.88
CA ILE A 228 -0.92 -12.54 -15.53
C ILE A 228 -1.73 -11.26 -15.36
N PHE A 229 -3.03 -11.39 -15.15
CA PHE A 229 -3.90 -10.29 -14.77
C PHE A 229 -4.07 -10.25 -13.25
N PHE A 230 -3.99 -9.07 -12.66
CA PHE A 230 -4.14 -8.91 -11.23
C PHE A 230 -4.66 -7.52 -10.86
N ASN A 231 -5.22 -7.41 -9.66
CA ASN A 231 -5.58 -6.14 -9.06
C ASN A 231 -4.50 -5.72 -8.06
N SER A 232 -3.92 -4.52 -8.22
CA SER A 232 -2.84 -4.01 -7.36
C SER A 232 -3.21 -3.97 -5.86
N HIS A 233 -4.49 -3.85 -5.52
CA HIS A 233 -4.94 -3.92 -4.12
C HIS A 233 -4.82 -5.31 -3.49
N GLN A 234 -4.75 -6.37 -4.27
CA GLN A 234 -4.55 -7.72 -3.74
C GLN A 234 -3.07 -8.04 -3.53
N VAL A 235 -2.16 -7.23 -4.07
CA VAL A 235 -0.71 -7.47 -4.08
C VAL A 235 0.03 -6.67 -3.00
N SER A 236 -0.29 -5.38 -2.79
CA SER A 236 0.55 -4.48 -1.99
C SER A 236 -0.12 -3.84 -0.75
N LYS A 237 -1.14 -4.50 -0.20
CA LYS A 237 -1.71 -4.16 1.11
C LYS A 237 -0.96 -4.89 2.23
N PRO A 238 -0.99 -4.41 3.49
CA PRO A 238 -0.30 -5.05 4.61
C PRO A 238 -0.63 -6.54 4.77
N GLU A 239 -1.89 -6.90 4.53
CA GLU A 239 -2.46 -8.25 4.62
C GLU A 239 -2.35 -9.08 3.34
N SER A 240 -1.78 -8.53 2.26
CA SER A 240 -1.66 -9.22 0.97
C SER A 240 -0.75 -10.44 1.05
N SER A 241 -1.32 -11.63 0.82
CA SER A 241 -0.60 -12.89 0.72
C SER A 241 -1.19 -13.72 -0.43
N SER A 242 -0.39 -13.96 -1.46
CA SER A 242 -0.76 -14.77 -2.64
C SER A 242 0.48 -15.40 -3.27
N ASP A 243 0.31 -16.30 -4.23
CA ASP A 243 1.41 -16.86 -5.03
C ASP A 243 2.19 -15.79 -5.81
N LEU A 244 1.59 -14.62 -6.03
CA LEU A 244 2.23 -13.48 -6.70
C LEU A 244 3.09 -12.65 -5.74
N THR A 245 2.91 -12.78 -4.43
CA THR A 245 3.69 -12.04 -3.40
C THR A 245 4.62 -12.94 -2.60
N ALA A 246 4.66 -14.24 -2.92
CA ALA A 246 5.54 -15.20 -2.28
C ALA A 246 7.02 -14.83 -2.48
N LEU A 247 7.76 -14.77 -1.38
CA LEU A 247 9.21 -14.57 -1.38
C LEU A 247 9.92 -15.81 -1.92
N ASP A 248 10.95 -15.59 -2.73
CA ASP A 248 11.87 -16.65 -3.11
C ASP A 248 12.77 -16.99 -1.90
N GLU A 249 12.76 -18.25 -1.46
CA GLU A 249 13.45 -18.70 -0.23
C GLU A 249 14.96 -18.46 -0.27
N GLN A 250 15.53 -18.38 -1.47
CA GLN A 250 16.98 -18.28 -1.69
C GLN A 250 17.47 -16.84 -1.86
N MET A 251 16.58 -15.85 -1.74
CA MET A 251 16.90 -14.48 -2.09
C MET A 251 17.56 -13.69 -0.95
N PRO A 252 18.65 -12.94 -1.23
CA PRO A 252 19.29 -12.10 -0.22
C PRO A 252 18.38 -10.97 0.23
N CYS A 253 18.39 -10.69 1.55
CA CYS A 253 17.69 -9.55 2.11
C CYS A 253 18.42 -8.27 1.72
N LEU A 254 17.79 -7.47 0.86
CA LEU A 254 18.30 -6.15 0.52
C LEU A 254 18.15 -5.18 1.70
N PRO A 255 19.13 -4.30 1.93
CA PRO A 255 18.96 -3.23 2.90
C PRO A 255 17.84 -2.29 2.44
N PRO A 256 17.06 -1.71 3.37
CA PRO A 256 16.07 -0.71 3.01
C PRO A 256 16.73 0.55 2.44
N PRO A 257 15.96 1.41 1.75
CA PRO A 257 16.49 2.65 1.18
C PRO A 257 17.16 3.53 2.25
N SER A 258 18.29 4.15 1.90
CA SER A 258 18.95 5.14 2.75
C SER A 258 18.00 6.30 3.04
N SER A 259 17.95 6.74 4.31
CA SER A 259 17.15 7.91 4.71
C SER A 259 17.56 9.18 3.94
N GLN A 260 18.84 9.34 3.61
CA GLN A 260 19.30 10.50 2.84
C GLN A 260 18.81 10.44 1.38
N ALA A 261 18.82 9.25 0.77
CA ALA A 261 18.30 9.05 -0.59
C ALA A 261 16.78 9.30 -0.65
N VAL A 262 16.03 8.80 0.34
CA VAL A 262 14.58 9.04 0.43
C VAL A 262 14.27 10.52 0.69
N ALA A 263 15.08 11.20 1.51
CA ALA A 263 14.94 12.64 1.73
C ALA A 263 15.17 13.44 0.44
N ALA A 264 16.21 13.11 -0.33
CA ALA A 264 16.49 13.74 -1.61
C ALA A 264 15.35 13.50 -2.61
N LEU A 265 14.84 12.27 -2.70
CA LEU A 265 13.67 11.93 -3.53
C LEU A 265 12.43 12.72 -3.14
N ALA A 266 12.10 12.78 -1.84
CA ALA A 266 10.94 13.52 -1.35
C ALA A 266 11.07 15.02 -1.64
N SER A 267 12.26 15.59 -1.44
CA SER A 267 12.55 16.99 -1.74
C SER A 267 12.38 17.30 -3.23
N GLU A 268 12.95 16.47 -4.10
CA GLU A 268 12.86 16.64 -5.56
C GLU A 268 11.42 16.55 -6.05
N LEU A 269 10.66 15.53 -5.59
CA LEU A 269 9.27 15.37 -5.98
C LEU A 269 8.38 16.51 -5.47
N ARG A 270 8.64 17.07 -4.28
CA ARG A 270 7.94 18.28 -3.82
C ARG A 270 8.13 19.45 -4.77
N VAL A 271 9.36 19.64 -5.28
CA VAL A 271 9.67 20.72 -6.25
C VAL A 271 8.97 20.47 -7.58
N GLN A 272 9.03 19.25 -8.10
CA GLN A 272 8.41 18.93 -9.40
C GLN A 272 6.88 18.94 -9.36
N LEU A 273 6.27 18.45 -8.28
CA LEU A 273 4.82 18.33 -8.15
C LEU A 273 4.17 19.60 -7.59
N GLY A 274 4.89 20.39 -6.78
CA GLY A 274 4.27 21.47 -5.99
C GLY A 274 3.30 20.95 -4.93
N MET A 275 3.50 19.71 -4.46
CA MET A 275 2.63 19.01 -3.51
C MET A 275 3.36 18.73 -2.20
N ALA A 276 2.63 18.67 -1.10
CA ALA A 276 3.13 18.36 0.23
C ALA A 276 2.67 16.99 0.76
N LEU A 277 1.55 16.45 0.27
CA LEU A 277 0.92 15.22 0.76
C LEU A 277 0.81 14.16 -0.35
N PHE A 278 1.85 13.36 -0.51
CA PHE A 278 1.88 12.29 -1.51
C PHE A 278 2.62 11.05 -1.02
N GLY A 279 2.35 9.92 -1.68
CA GLY A 279 3.05 8.66 -1.49
C GLY A 279 3.96 8.37 -2.67
N VAL A 280 5.08 7.72 -2.42
CA VAL A 280 5.98 7.21 -3.46
C VAL A 280 6.19 5.73 -3.22
N ASP A 281 5.90 4.93 -4.25
CA ASP A 281 6.12 3.50 -4.24
C ASP A 281 7.51 3.22 -4.82
N VAL A 282 8.42 2.79 -3.96
CA VAL A 282 9.84 2.55 -4.29
C VAL A 282 10.16 1.09 -4.14
N ILE A 283 10.82 0.52 -5.14
CA ILE A 283 11.38 -0.83 -5.11
C ILE A 283 12.90 -0.76 -5.25
N ILE A 284 13.61 -1.79 -4.81
CA ILE A 284 15.08 -1.87 -4.95
C ILE A 284 15.40 -2.97 -5.94
N ASN A 285 16.05 -2.62 -7.04
CA ASN A 285 16.45 -3.61 -8.05
C ASN A 285 17.45 -4.60 -7.43
N ILE A 286 17.15 -5.91 -7.49
CA ILE A 286 17.99 -6.95 -6.87
C ILE A 286 19.37 -7.12 -7.51
N HIS A 287 19.56 -6.67 -8.75
CA HIS A 287 20.81 -6.82 -9.48
C HIS A 287 21.68 -5.57 -9.38
N THR A 288 21.09 -4.39 -9.53
CA THR A 288 21.83 -3.11 -9.59
C THR A 288 21.83 -2.35 -8.26
N HIS A 289 20.98 -2.76 -7.31
CA HIS A 289 20.70 -2.04 -6.06
C HIS A 289 20.23 -0.60 -6.24
N THR A 290 19.72 -0.25 -7.44
CA THR A 290 19.15 1.07 -7.71
C THR A 290 17.79 1.21 -7.04
N LEU A 291 17.51 2.39 -6.49
CA LEU A 291 16.18 2.74 -6.00
C LEU A 291 15.31 3.12 -7.19
N THR A 292 14.20 2.42 -7.35
CA THR A 292 13.36 2.52 -8.53
C THR A 292 11.96 2.97 -8.13
N VAL A 293 11.57 4.15 -8.57
CA VAL A 293 10.23 4.71 -8.36
C VAL A 293 9.29 4.09 -9.38
N ILE A 294 8.20 3.48 -8.93
CA ILE A 294 7.25 2.78 -9.82
C ILE A 294 5.84 3.37 -9.80
N ASP A 295 5.51 4.19 -8.80
CA ASP A 295 4.21 4.86 -8.71
C ASP A 295 4.26 6.05 -7.73
N ILE A 296 3.39 7.05 -7.93
CA ILE A 296 3.21 8.19 -7.03
C ILE A 296 1.72 8.36 -6.77
N ASN A 297 1.34 8.46 -5.50
CA ASN A 297 -0.05 8.45 -5.07
C ASN A 297 -0.45 9.75 -4.38
N ILE A 298 -1.61 10.30 -4.73
CA ILE A 298 -2.20 11.46 -4.05
C ILE A 298 -2.64 11.05 -2.65
N PHE A 299 -2.12 11.74 -1.63
CA PHE A 299 -2.49 11.62 -0.23
C PHE A 299 -2.89 10.17 0.18
N PRO A 300 -1.96 9.21 0.14
CA PRO A 300 -2.28 7.80 0.34
C PRO A 300 -2.76 7.51 1.77
N GLY A 301 -3.46 6.39 1.96
CA GLY A 301 -3.86 5.94 3.30
C GLY A 301 -2.64 5.55 4.14
N THR A 302 -2.44 6.23 5.27
CA THR A 302 -1.42 5.92 6.26
C THR A 302 -1.86 4.70 7.05
N ALA A 303 -1.77 3.49 6.46
CA ALA A 303 -2.24 2.27 7.11
C ALA A 303 -1.59 2.14 8.50
N SER A 304 -2.39 2.43 9.53
CA SER A 304 -2.32 1.83 10.85
C SER A 304 -2.97 0.48 10.65
N GLY A 305 -2.34 -0.63 11.04
CA GLY A 305 -2.84 -1.99 10.83
C GLY A 305 -4.11 -2.31 11.62
N GLY A 306 -5.21 -1.60 11.36
CA GLY A 306 -6.54 -2.06 11.69
C GLY A 306 -6.92 -3.13 10.66
N THR A 307 -7.12 -4.34 11.14
CA THR A 307 -7.71 -5.43 10.38
C THR A 307 -9.02 -4.95 9.74
N ASP A 308 -9.05 -4.80 8.42
CA ASP A 308 -10.28 -4.61 7.65
C ASP A 308 -11.11 -5.90 7.82
N THR A 309 -11.96 -6.00 8.84
CA THR A 309 -13.08 -6.94 8.82
C THR A 309 -14.04 -6.44 7.77
N HIS A 310 -13.92 -6.99 6.56
CA HIS A 310 -14.87 -6.79 5.48
C HIS A 310 -16.22 -7.39 5.90
N THR A 311 -17.10 -6.58 6.49
CA THR A 311 -18.53 -6.89 6.53
C THR A 311 -19.08 -6.58 5.15
N HIS A 312 -19.23 -7.61 4.33
CA HIS A 312 -19.88 -7.50 3.03
C HIS A 312 -21.39 -7.37 3.26
N THR A 313 -21.89 -6.13 3.37
CA THR A 313 -23.34 -5.88 3.32
C THR A 313 -23.75 -5.93 1.85
N HIS A 314 -24.32 -7.06 1.44
CA HIS A 314 -25.03 -7.17 0.16
C HIS A 314 -26.33 -6.37 0.26
N THR A 315 -26.31 -5.12 -0.22
CA THR A 315 -27.54 -4.39 -0.53
C THR A 315 -27.90 -4.71 -1.98
N HIS A 316 -28.83 -5.64 -2.17
CA HIS A 316 -29.47 -5.88 -3.46
C HIS A 316 -30.41 -4.71 -3.77
N THR A 317 -29.94 -3.76 -4.58
CA THR A 317 -30.84 -2.83 -5.27
C THR A 317 -31.09 -3.41 -6.66
N HIS A 318 -32.26 -4.01 -6.85
CA HIS A 318 -32.77 -4.39 -8.15
C HIS A 318 -33.13 -3.12 -8.93
N THR A 319 -32.34 -2.82 -9.96
CA THR A 319 -32.81 -1.99 -11.07
C THR A 319 -32.84 -2.87 -12.30
N HIS A 320 -34.05 -3.23 -12.72
CA HIS A 320 -34.33 -3.91 -13.98
C HIS A 320 -33.85 -3.02 -15.14
N THR A 321 -33.02 -3.58 -16.02
CA THR A 321 -33.00 -3.17 -17.42
C THR A 321 -32.99 -4.43 -18.26
N HIS A 322 -34.14 -4.67 -18.89
CA HIS A 322 -34.37 -5.74 -19.84
C HIS A 322 -33.48 -5.57 -21.07
N THR A 323 -32.71 -6.60 -21.42
CA THR A 323 -32.51 -7.02 -22.81
C THR A 323 -32.41 -8.53 -22.79
N HIS A 324 -33.57 -9.19 -22.97
CA HIS A 324 -33.67 -10.65 -23.09
C HIS A 324 -33.16 -11.07 -24.47
N THR A 325 -31.99 -11.72 -24.50
CA THR A 325 -31.65 -12.68 -25.56
C THR A 325 -32.20 -14.03 -25.11
N HIS A 326 -33.45 -14.31 -25.47
CA HIS A 326 -34.11 -15.59 -25.23
C HIS A 326 -34.59 -16.17 -26.56
N THR A 327 -33.74 -16.95 -27.22
CA THR A 327 -34.05 -17.98 -28.23
C THR A 327 -32.69 -18.60 -28.58
N HIS A 328 -32.36 -19.86 -28.35
CA HIS A 328 -33.13 -21.09 -28.33
C HIS A 328 -32.44 -22.10 -27.39
N THR A 329 -33.14 -22.49 -26.34
CA THR A 329 -33.09 -23.88 -25.86
C THR A 329 -34.07 -24.64 -26.73
N HIS A 330 -33.60 -25.54 -27.58
CA HIS A 330 -34.26 -26.82 -27.85
C HIS A 330 -33.41 -27.62 -28.83
N THR A 331 -33.39 -28.95 -28.64
CA THR A 331 -32.60 -29.97 -29.36
C THR A 331 -31.12 -29.96 -28.91
N HIS A 332 -30.62 -30.84 -28.05
CA HIS A 332 -30.93 -32.24 -27.85
C HIS A 332 -30.73 -32.64 -26.38
N THR A 333 -31.85 -32.81 -25.68
CA THR A 333 -31.98 -33.85 -24.66
C THR A 333 -32.05 -35.17 -25.43
N HIS A 334 -30.94 -35.90 -25.53
CA HIS A 334 -30.95 -37.36 -25.55
C HIS A 334 -29.51 -37.87 -25.52
N THR A 335 -29.29 -38.86 -24.67
CA THR A 335 -28.09 -39.71 -24.57
C THR A 335 -27.02 -39.21 -23.59
N HIS A 336 -27.28 -39.39 -22.29
CA HIS A 336 -26.48 -40.34 -21.49
C HIS A 336 -27.08 -40.47 -20.07
N THR A 337 -28.19 -41.20 -20.01
CA THR A 337 -28.56 -41.97 -18.81
C THR A 337 -27.90 -43.34 -18.95
N HIS A 338 -27.47 -43.91 -17.81
CA HIS A 338 -26.84 -45.21 -17.61
C HIS A 338 -25.33 -45.28 -17.91
N THR A 339 -24.53 -45.24 -16.84
CA THR A 339 -24.12 -46.49 -16.17
C THR A 339 -23.48 -46.13 -14.82
N HIS A 340 -24.29 -46.17 -13.76
CA HIS A 340 -23.80 -46.33 -12.40
C HIS A 340 -23.72 -47.84 -12.15
N THR A 341 -22.52 -48.41 -12.11
CA THR A 341 -22.31 -49.76 -11.58
C THR A 341 -21.49 -49.62 -10.31
N HIS A 342 -22.18 -49.83 -9.20
CA HIS A 342 -21.61 -50.08 -7.89
C HIS A 342 -20.62 -51.25 -7.95
N THR A 343 -19.44 -51.09 -7.39
CA THR A 343 -18.72 -52.19 -6.75
C THR A 343 -18.09 -51.65 -5.48
N HIS A 344 -18.77 -51.91 -4.37
CA HIS A 344 -18.27 -51.72 -3.02
C HIS A 344 -17.58 -53.02 -2.62
N THR A 345 -16.28 -52.97 -2.35
CA THR A 345 -15.58 -54.00 -1.58
C THR A 345 -14.87 -53.32 -0.43
N HIS A 346 -15.36 -53.61 0.78
CA HIS A 346 -14.82 -53.17 2.06
C HIS A 346 -13.53 -53.92 2.39
N THR A 347 -12.48 -53.19 2.78
CA THR A 347 -11.49 -53.71 3.73
C THR A 347 -11.19 -52.60 4.75
N HIS A 348 -11.74 -52.75 5.95
CA HIS A 348 -11.45 -51.90 7.09
C HIS A 348 -10.27 -52.50 7.85
N THR A 349 -9.27 -51.69 8.20
CA THR A 349 -8.34 -52.00 9.30
C THR A 349 -8.29 -50.78 10.20
N HIS A 350 -8.84 -50.93 11.40
CA HIS A 350 -8.94 -49.90 12.42
C HIS A 350 -7.90 -50.21 13.50
N THR A 351 -7.04 -49.25 13.83
CA THR A 351 -6.26 -49.28 15.07
C THR A 351 -6.56 -47.98 15.81
N HIS A 352 -7.39 -48.08 16.85
CA HIS A 352 -7.66 -47.00 17.79
C HIS A 352 -6.96 -47.34 19.10
N THR A 353 -6.08 -46.47 19.57
CA THR A 353 -5.62 -46.48 20.97
C THR A 353 -6.32 -45.34 21.69
N HIS A 354 -7.07 -45.72 22.73
CA HIS A 354 -7.83 -44.83 23.60
C HIS A 354 -6.93 -44.39 24.75
N THR A 355 -6.96 -43.10 25.14
CA THR A 355 -6.73 -42.72 26.53
C THR A 355 -7.69 -41.59 26.89
N ARG A 356 -8.52 -41.87 27.90
CA ARG A 356 -9.60 -41.04 28.45
C ARG A 356 -9.07 -40.06 29.49
N CYS A 357 -9.96 -39.14 29.88
CA CYS A 357 -10.07 -38.42 31.17
C CYS A 357 -9.24 -37.12 31.29
N VAL A 358 -9.73 -35.97 31.79
CA VAL A 358 -10.99 -35.56 32.45
C VAL A 358 -11.23 -34.07 32.15
N MET A 359 -12.49 -33.68 31.96
CA MET A 359 -12.95 -32.28 31.96
C MET A 359 -12.96 -31.70 33.39
N PHE A 360 -12.33 -30.55 33.62
CA PHE A 360 -12.59 -29.72 34.81
C PHE A 360 -13.02 -28.31 34.44
N ARG A 361 -14.24 -27.98 34.85
CA ARG A 361 -14.79 -26.62 34.97
C ARG A 361 -14.04 -25.88 36.09
N PHE A 362 -13.68 -24.62 35.88
CA PHE A 362 -13.38 -23.71 36.99
C PHE A 362 -14.38 -22.55 37.05
N ARG A 363 -14.97 -22.42 38.25
CA ARG A 363 -15.86 -21.35 38.70
C ARG A 363 -15.08 -20.05 38.89
N LEU A 364 -15.77 -18.96 38.60
CA LEU A 364 -15.51 -17.61 39.10
C LEU A 364 -15.27 -17.60 40.62
N LEU A 365 -14.19 -16.94 41.04
CA LEU A 365 -14.12 -16.29 42.35
C LEU A 365 -13.54 -14.90 42.17
N SER A 366 -14.39 -13.92 42.46
CA SER A 366 -14.05 -12.53 42.74
C SER A 366 -13.22 -12.48 44.02
N ASN A 367 -12.11 -11.76 44.03
CA ASN A 367 -11.70 -11.00 45.20
C ASN A 367 -10.88 -9.78 44.81
N ARG A 368 -11.43 -8.64 45.22
CA ARG A 368 -10.91 -7.27 45.19
C ARG A 368 -9.83 -7.17 46.29
N VAL A 369 -8.76 -6.40 46.08
CA VAL A 369 -8.27 -5.31 46.97
C VAL A 369 -6.89 -4.80 46.51
N ARG A 370 -6.88 -3.50 46.18
CA ARG A 370 -5.90 -2.40 46.40
C ARG A 370 -4.39 -2.65 46.32
N GLY A 371 -3.73 -1.74 45.58
CA GLY A 371 -2.62 -0.97 46.14
C GLY A 371 -1.41 -0.76 45.22
N SER A 372 -1.00 0.51 45.11
CA SER A 372 0.32 1.03 44.74
C SER A 372 0.84 0.87 43.29
N ALA A 373 0.96 2.03 42.64
CA ALA A 373 1.83 2.28 41.49
C ALA A 373 3.31 2.02 41.83
N PRO A 374 4.16 1.89 40.80
CA PRO A 374 5.34 2.72 40.80
C PRO A 374 5.60 3.44 39.47
N VAL A 375 5.89 4.73 39.62
CA VAL A 375 6.70 5.56 38.73
C VAL A 375 8.06 4.89 38.53
N PHE A 376 8.56 4.82 37.30
CA PHE A 376 10.00 4.67 37.07
C PHE A 376 10.50 5.67 36.04
N LEU A 377 11.41 6.51 36.54
CA LEU A 377 12.21 7.52 35.86
C LEU A 377 13.10 6.89 34.77
N LEU A 378 13.22 7.62 33.67
CA LEU A 378 14.39 7.59 32.78
C LEU A 378 15.62 8.08 33.55
N THR A 379 16.71 7.30 33.54
CA THR A 379 18.05 7.87 33.62
C THR A 379 18.97 7.19 32.61
N SER A 380 19.84 8.03 32.08
CA SER A 380 20.69 7.86 30.92
C SER A 380 22.11 7.45 31.31
N GLN A 381 22.75 6.70 30.40
CA GLN A 381 24.18 6.81 30.04
C GLN A 381 25.23 6.18 30.99
N PRO A 382 26.50 6.03 30.56
CA PRO A 382 27.02 4.81 29.91
C PRO A 382 28.29 4.29 30.63
N HIS A 383 28.86 3.14 30.26
CA HIS A 383 30.32 2.88 30.38
C HIS A 383 30.69 1.63 29.57
N GLN A 384 31.48 1.80 28.51
CA GLN A 384 32.96 1.78 28.48
C GLN A 384 33.54 0.35 28.50
N VAL A 385 34.00 -0.03 27.31
CA VAL A 385 34.82 -1.19 27.01
C VAL A 385 36.20 -1.01 27.66
N SER A 386 36.65 -2.02 28.40
CA SER A 386 38.05 -2.17 28.80
C SER A 386 38.43 -3.64 28.74
N VAL A 387 39.35 -3.95 27.83
CA VAL A 387 39.96 -5.25 27.55
C VAL A 387 40.88 -5.66 28.69
N ARG A 388 40.79 -6.91 29.15
CA ARG A 388 41.96 -7.64 29.68
C ARG A 388 42.01 -9.06 29.13
N ARG A 389 43.08 -9.32 28.38
CA ARG A 389 43.58 -10.64 27.99
C ARG A 389 44.25 -11.28 29.20
N THR A 390 43.92 -12.54 29.48
CA THR A 390 44.87 -13.53 30.00
C THR A 390 44.35 -14.92 29.63
N ASP A 391 45.12 -15.60 28.79
CA ASP A 391 45.09 -17.04 28.57
C ASP A 391 46.52 -17.52 28.94
N PRO A 392 46.69 -18.62 29.68
CA PRO A 392 47.24 -19.79 29.00
C PRO A 392 46.82 -21.19 29.53
N ARG A 393 46.62 -22.10 28.56
CA ARG A 393 47.16 -23.50 28.47
C ARG A 393 46.48 -24.67 29.24
N SER A 394 45.78 -25.49 28.44
CA SER A 394 45.92 -26.95 28.19
C SER A 394 45.77 -28.01 29.32
N ALA A 395 44.60 -28.69 29.32
CA ALA A 395 44.25 -30.15 29.27
C ALA A 395 45.05 -31.24 30.07
N PRO A 396 44.57 -32.51 30.26
CA PRO A 396 43.32 -33.19 29.80
C PRO A 396 42.57 -34.03 30.87
N GLY A 397 41.43 -34.65 30.53
CA GLY A 397 40.82 -35.74 31.31
C GLY A 397 39.37 -36.09 30.92
N GLU A 398 39.17 -37.27 30.31
CA GLU A 398 37.91 -37.87 29.85
C GLU A 398 36.99 -38.34 30.98
N LEU A 399 35.65 -38.34 30.76
CA LEU A 399 34.74 -39.52 30.79
C LEU A 399 33.25 -39.09 30.78
N LEU A 400 32.49 -39.67 29.84
CA LEU A 400 31.02 -39.62 29.61
C LEU A 400 30.25 -40.43 30.69
N PRO A 401 28.89 -40.61 30.68
CA PRO A 401 27.81 -40.03 29.85
C PRO A 401 26.62 -39.48 30.70
N SER A 402 25.69 -38.74 30.10
CA SER A 402 24.31 -38.69 30.63
C SER A 402 23.27 -38.53 29.52
N ASP A 403 22.48 -39.58 29.41
CA ASP A 403 21.30 -39.73 28.58
C ASP A 403 20.15 -38.85 29.10
N ASN A 404 19.38 -38.35 28.12
CA ASN A 404 17.93 -38.20 28.14
C ASN A 404 17.26 -37.19 29.10
N THR A 405 16.82 -36.04 28.55
CA THR A 405 15.38 -35.72 28.52
C THR A 405 15.05 -34.75 27.38
N ASP A 406 14.08 -35.20 26.61
CA ASP A 406 13.40 -34.67 25.43
C ASP A 406 12.67 -33.33 25.68
N TYR A 407 12.98 -32.31 24.86
CA TYR A 407 12.06 -31.22 24.56
C TYR A 407 11.93 -31.08 23.04
N ARG A 408 11.05 -31.92 22.50
CA ARG A 408 10.32 -31.78 21.26
C ARG A 408 9.75 -30.34 21.10
N TRP A 409 10.45 -29.50 20.34
CA TRP A 409 9.87 -28.24 19.85
C TRP A 409 9.14 -28.49 18.54
N SER A 410 7.82 -28.60 18.67
CA SER A 410 6.85 -28.44 17.59
C SER A 410 7.17 -27.16 16.81
N VAL A 411 7.39 -27.31 15.50
CA VAL A 411 7.62 -26.22 14.57
C VAL A 411 6.32 -25.42 14.41
N CYS A 412 6.17 -24.37 15.20
CA CYS A 412 5.36 -23.20 14.86
C CYS A 412 6.33 -22.03 14.71
N ARG A 413 6.90 -21.86 13.51
CA ARG A 413 7.69 -20.66 13.20
C ARG A 413 6.74 -19.45 13.07
N PRO A 414 6.94 -18.35 13.80
CA PRO A 414 6.15 -17.14 13.63
C PRO A 414 6.48 -16.46 12.31
N VAL A 415 5.45 -16.05 11.59
CA VAL A 415 5.51 -15.04 10.55
C VAL A 415 5.88 -13.71 11.21
N SER A 416 7.16 -13.37 11.26
CA SER A 416 7.64 -11.98 11.43
C SER A 416 9.17 -11.89 11.29
N ARG A 417 9.66 -11.70 10.06
CA ARG A 417 11.00 -11.13 9.82
C ARG A 417 11.00 -9.59 9.81
N LEU A 418 9.96 -8.95 10.35
CA LEU A 418 9.83 -7.49 10.42
C LEU A 418 10.12 -6.99 11.83
N GLY A 419 11.41 -6.96 12.18
CA GLY A 419 11.94 -6.41 13.43
C GLY A 419 12.45 -4.98 13.30
N ARG A 420 11.74 -4.10 12.58
CA ARG A 420 12.01 -2.64 12.61
C ARG A 420 10.76 -1.92 13.12
N PRO A 421 10.88 -0.97 14.06
CA PRO A 421 9.74 -0.24 14.58
C PRO A 421 9.14 0.62 13.45
N CYS A 422 8.02 0.17 12.89
CA CYS A 422 7.15 1.01 12.10
C CYS A 422 6.65 2.13 13.02
N ALA A 423 6.76 3.39 12.60
CA ALA A 423 6.28 4.52 13.40
C ALA A 423 4.85 4.24 13.87
N SER A 424 4.61 4.36 15.18
CA SER A 424 3.28 4.11 15.76
C SER A 424 2.24 5.01 15.10
N SER A 425 0.97 4.59 15.11
CA SER A 425 -0.14 5.42 14.59
C SER A 425 -0.12 6.83 15.21
N ALA A 426 0.17 6.92 16.53
CA ALA A 426 0.34 8.16 17.25
C ALA A 426 1.50 9.02 16.72
N SER A 427 2.64 8.42 16.38
CA SER A 427 3.79 9.12 15.79
C SER A 427 3.47 9.71 14.42
N LYS A 428 2.62 9.06 13.62
CA LYS A 428 2.20 9.53 12.30
C LYS A 428 1.21 10.71 12.40
N LEU A 429 0.24 10.65 13.31
CA LEU A 429 -0.69 11.76 13.57
C LEU A 429 0.04 12.98 14.11
N LEU A 430 1.03 12.78 14.99
CA LEU A 430 1.86 13.86 15.51
C LEU A 430 2.68 14.55 14.41
N LEU A 431 3.25 13.76 13.49
CA LEU A 431 3.96 14.29 12.31
C LEU A 431 3.03 15.18 11.46
N PHE A 432 1.83 14.67 11.18
CA PHE A 432 0.83 15.38 10.39
C PHE A 432 0.36 16.66 11.09
N PHE A 433 0.15 16.61 12.41
CA PHE A 433 -0.16 17.78 13.22
C PHE A 433 0.91 18.87 13.10
N PHE A 434 2.18 18.54 13.34
CA PHE A 434 3.26 19.53 13.25
C PHE A 434 3.37 20.14 11.85
N PHE A 435 3.17 19.33 10.81
CA PHE A 435 3.12 19.85 9.45
C PHE A 435 1.97 20.87 9.26
N LEU A 436 0.75 20.55 9.67
CA LEU A 436 -0.38 21.48 9.58
C LEU A 436 -0.16 22.77 10.38
N THR A 437 0.59 22.71 11.48
CA THR A 437 0.93 23.92 12.26
C THR A 437 2.00 24.79 11.60
N SER A 438 2.77 24.23 10.66
CA SER A 438 3.83 24.94 9.92
C SER A 438 3.34 25.60 8.64
N CYS A 439 2.23 25.11 8.07
CA CYS A 439 1.47 25.78 7.01
C CYS A 439 0.82 27.05 7.55
#